data_AF-A0A2N1Q021-F1
#
_entry.id   AF-A0A2N1Q021-F1
#
_cell.length_a   1.000
_cell.length_b   1.000
_cell.length_c   1.000
_cell.angle_alpha   90.00
_cell.angle_beta   90.00
_cell.angle_gamma   90.00
#
_symmetry.space_group_name_H-M   'P 1'
#
loop_
_entity.id
_entity.type
_entity.pdbx_description
1 polymer ?
#
loop_
_entity_poly.entity_id
_entity_poly.type
_entity_poly.pdbx_seq_one_letter_code
_entity_poly.pdbx_strand_id
1 'polypeptide(L)'
;MKKLFEKPLFHYTFVLTVVSIVCGIMIGAVNAITAPIIENNIKEAQAAAYSRVLSGLDDFEEVALTSEDPSTVVGKVIGYNAADEIIGYIYTGYTTNKYGYMRIVVSVNASGIILGADFIEINQTYQVDGTRTNLSLYVGSPIANLAPQGDIVTGATGSLNSIQQLLSDIAVSHSLTATEPPLPYAEYYGNDFVLVEDTTFSGTLVTNKYTVEGQGTVYLVTGSGEYFDGNEGSITLHVLLDNDGEIIKLLLPEEDYGHTKRAPWGTNNLTYLSYFEGLTLSQVEQVVDDNDDLQTGATNTKTLIEILLRALVSEVTA
;
A
#
# COMPACT_ATOMS: atom_id res chain seq x y z
N MET A 1 72.15 16.63 12.20
CA MET A 1 70.80 16.22 12.68
C MET A 1 70.72 16.00 14.19
N LYS A 2 71.67 15.31 14.87
CA LYS A 2 71.61 15.09 16.34
C LYS A 2 71.40 16.35 17.20
N LYS A 3 72.12 17.44 16.95
CA LYS A 3 72.01 18.71 17.72
C LYS A 3 70.66 19.45 17.61
N LEU A 4 69.85 19.16 16.59
CA LEU A 4 68.51 19.76 16.43
C LEU A 4 67.46 19.05 17.29
N PHE A 5 67.62 17.75 17.50
CA PHE A 5 66.75 16.92 18.34
C PHE A 5 67.04 17.02 19.84
N GLU A 6 68.15 17.66 20.22
CA GLU A 6 68.46 17.99 21.62
C GLU A 6 67.64 19.19 22.13
N LYS A 7 67.06 19.99 21.23
CA LYS A 7 66.17 21.09 21.62
C LYS A 7 64.78 20.52 21.94
N PRO A 8 64.30 20.64 23.20
CA PRO A 8 63.07 19.98 23.65
C PRO A 8 61.86 20.38 22.81
N LEU A 9 61.78 21.66 22.41
CA LEU A 9 60.70 22.16 21.55
C LEU A 9 60.64 21.44 20.19
N PHE A 10 61.80 21.27 19.51
CA PHE A 10 61.85 20.62 18.21
C PHE A 10 61.58 19.11 18.30
N HIS A 11 62.08 18.46 19.36
CA HIS A 11 61.81 17.06 19.63
C HIS A 11 60.30 16.81 19.82
N TYR A 12 59.63 17.58 20.68
CA TYR A 12 58.20 17.40 20.93
C TYR A 12 57.34 17.74 19.70
N THR A 13 57.64 18.81 18.97
CA THR A 13 56.92 19.13 17.73
C THR A 13 57.09 18.01 16.70
N PHE A 14 58.30 17.49 16.51
CA PHE A 14 58.54 16.40 15.56
C PHE A 14 57.82 15.12 15.97
N VAL A 15 57.89 14.72 17.25
CA VAL A 15 57.19 13.54 17.76
C VAL A 15 55.68 13.70 17.58
N LEU A 16 55.11 14.87 17.88
CA LEU A 16 53.70 15.14 17.68
C LEU A 16 53.30 15.04 16.21
N THR A 17 54.10 15.61 15.30
CA THR A 17 53.85 15.51 13.85
C THR A 17 53.86 14.06 13.39
N VAL A 18 54.82 13.25 13.84
CA VAL A 18 54.88 11.82 13.49
C VAL A 18 53.66 11.06 14.04
N VAL A 19 53.28 11.29 15.30
CA VAL A 19 52.10 10.66 15.91
C VAL A 19 50.83 11.08 15.18
N SER A 20 50.66 12.36 14.85
CA SER A 20 49.50 12.85 14.08
C SER A 20 49.43 12.21 12.69
N ILE A 21 50.56 12.05 12.00
CA ILE A 21 50.62 11.37 10.70
C ILE A 21 50.21 9.90 10.85
N VAL A 22 50.74 9.21 11.85
CA VAL A 22 50.44 7.79 12.10
C VAL A 22 48.96 7.59 12.46
N CYS A 23 48.39 8.43 13.33
CA CYS A 23 46.96 8.38 13.66
C CYS A 23 46.09 8.71 12.45
N GLY A 24 46.46 9.72 11.65
CA GLY A 24 45.75 10.07 10.42
C GLY A 24 45.74 8.93 9.40
N ILE A 25 46.89 8.26 9.21
CA ILE A 25 47.00 7.09 8.34
C ILE A 25 46.14 5.93 8.88
N MET A 26 46.19 5.66 10.19
CA MET A 26 45.39 4.59 10.78
C MET A 26 43.88 4.83 10.63
N ILE A 27 43.40 6.03 10.95
CA ILE A 27 41.96 6.37 10.82
C ILE A 27 41.54 6.35 9.35
N GLY A 28 42.36 6.93 8.46
CA GLY A 28 42.10 6.96 7.02
C GLY A 28 42.05 5.56 6.41
N ALA A 29 43.00 4.68 6.77
CA ALA A 29 43.06 3.31 6.29
C ALA A 29 41.88 2.47 6.80
N VAL A 30 41.52 2.60 8.09
CA VAL A 30 40.34 1.94 8.65
C VAL A 30 39.10 2.40 7.89
N ASN A 31 38.87 3.71 7.76
CA ASN A 31 37.71 4.24 7.06
C ASN A 31 37.64 3.80 5.59
N ALA A 32 38.77 3.82 4.86
CA ALA A 32 38.82 3.41 3.45
C ALA A 32 38.45 1.94 3.24
N ILE A 33 38.78 1.07 4.20
CA ILE A 33 38.41 -0.35 4.16
C ILE A 33 36.97 -0.55 4.64
N THR A 34 36.55 0.11 5.72
CA THR A 34 35.24 -0.13 6.33
C THR A 34 34.09 0.56 5.62
N ALA A 35 34.30 1.75 5.02
CA ALA A 35 33.25 2.50 4.34
C ALA A 35 32.49 1.69 3.26
N PRO A 36 33.15 1.02 2.29
CA PRO A 36 32.44 0.23 1.28
C PRO A 36 31.75 -1.01 1.88
N ILE A 37 32.31 -1.61 2.92
CA ILE A 37 31.69 -2.75 3.62
C ILE A 37 30.41 -2.30 4.34
N ILE A 38 30.46 -1.15 5.01
CA ILE A 38 29.30 -0.56 5.68
C ILE A 38 28.22 -0.22 4.65
N GLU A 39 28.59 0.38 3.53
CA GLU A 39 27.64 0.71 2.46
C GLU A 39 26.98 -0.55 1.88
N ASN A 40 27.75 -1.59 1.57
CA ASN A 40 27.19 -2.85 1.07
C ASN A 40 26.30 -3.53 2.10
N ASN A 41 26.70 -3.56 3.38
CA ASN A 41 25.87 -4.12 4.44
C ASN A 41 24.56 -3.33 4.61
N ILE A 42 24.59 -2.01 4.43
CA ILE A 42 23.37 -1.17 4.46
C ILE A 42 22.46 -1.51 3.28
N LYS A 43 23.01 -1.66 2.06
CA LYS A 43 22.25 -2.03 0.86
C LYS A 43 21.64 -3.43 0.98
N GLU A 44 22.41 -4.41 1.45
CA GLU A 44 21.91 -5.77 1.71
C GLU A 44 20.83 -5.77 2.80
N ALA A 45 21.02 -5.01 3.88
CA ALA A 45 20.02 -4.89 4.94
C ALA A 45 18.75 -4.19 4.45
N GLN A 46 18.86 -3.19 3.57
CA GLN A 46 17.73 -2.53 2.93
C GLN A 46 16.97 -3.49 2.01
N ALA A 47 17.66 -4.18 1.09
CA ALA A 47 17.04 -5.16 0.20
C ALA A 47 16.35 -6.29 1.00
N ALA A 48 17.01 -6.81 2.04
CA ALA A 48 16.42 -7.80 2.93
C ALA A 48 15.21 -7.25 3.70
N ALA A 49 15.19 -5.96 4.03
CA ALA A 49 14.05 -5.32 4.68
C ALA A 49 12.88 -5.14 3.70
N TYR A 50 13.16 -4.83 2.43
CA TYR A 50 12.16 -4.69 1.37
C TYR A 50 11.44 -6.02 1.12
N SER A 51 12.18 -7.12 0.98
CA SER A 51 11.58 -8.46 0.82
C SER A 51 10.79 -8.93 2.05
N ARG A 52 11.05 -8.40 3.25
CA ARG A 52 10.24 -8.72 4.45
C ARG A 52 8.89 -8.03 4.47
N VAL A 53 8.81 -6.82 3.94
CA VAL A 53 7.55 -6.06 3.94
C VAL A 53 6.74 -6.25 2.66
N LEU A 54 7.37 -6.58 1.53
CA LEU A 54 6.68 -6.82 0.26
C LEU A 54 6.92 -8.25 -0.21
N SER A 55 5.92 -9.10 0.03
CA SER A 55 5.97 -10.51 -0.37
C SER A 55 5.92 -10.64 -1.90
N GLY A 56 6.80 -11.47 -2.47
CA GLY A 56 6.86 -11.67 -3.92
C GLY A 56 7.74 -10.66 -4.68
N LEU A 57 8.46 -9.79 -3.96
CA LEU A 57 9.43 -8.86 -4.54
C LEU A 57 10.58 -9.62 -5.21
N ASP A 58 10.79 -9.36 -6.50
CA ASP A 58 11.91 -9.87 -7.30
C ASP A 58 12.88 -8.74 -7.65
N ASP A 59 12.36 -7.59 -8.10
CA ASP A 59 13.14 -6.38 -8.43
C ASP A 59 12.49 -5.11 -7.89
N PHE A 60 13.25 -4.01 -7.81
CA PHE A 60 12.73 -2.71 -7.39
C PHE A 60 13.38 -1.54 -8.13
N GLU A 61 12.59 -0.50 -8.38
CA GLU A 61 13.05 0.76 -8.96
C GLU A 61 13.09 1.85 -7.89
N GLU A 62 14.24 2.52 -7.73
CA GLU A 62 14.35 3.69 -6.84
C GLU A 62 13.68 4.91 -7.44
N VAL A 63 12.79 5.55 -6.68
CA VAL A 63 12.13 6.79 -7.08
C VAL A 63 12.74 7.95 -6.30
N ALA A 64 13.13 9.01 -7.02
CA ALA A 64 13.71 10.19 -6.42
C ALA A 64 12.71 10.90 -5.50
N LEU A 65 13.18 11.34 -4.33
CA LEU A 65 12.43 12.22 -3.45
C LEU A 65 12.34 13.63 -4.05
N THR A 66 11.18 14.23 -3.92
CA THR A 66 10.85 15.59 -4.34
C THR A 66 10.82 16.53 -3.13
N SER A 67 10.68 17.84 -3.39
CA SER A 67 10.48 18.82 -2.31
C SER A 67 9.11 18.72 -1.63
N GLU A 68 8.18 17.98 -2.22
CA GLU A 68 6.83 17.77 -1.67
C GLU A 68 6.77 16.54 -0.75
N ASP A 69 7.75 15.64 -0.86
CA ASP A 69 7.89 14.52 0.07
C ASP A 69 8.25 15.03 1.48
N PRO A 70 7.60 14.53 2.54
CA PRO A 70 7.95 14.91 3.90
C PRO A 70 9.40 14.56 4.24
N SER A 71 10.08 15.43 5.00
CA SER A 71 11.51 15.27 5.34
C SER A 71 11.86 14.01 6.14
N THR A 72 10.85 13.37 6.73
CA THR A 72 10.98 12.10 7.46
C THR A 72 11.02 10.89 6.52
N VAL A 73 10.55 11.03 5.27
CA VAL A 73 10.66 10.00 4.23
C VAL A 73 12.03 10.15 3.58
N VAL A 74 12.87 9.13 3.73
CA VAL A 74 14.28 9.14 3.31
C VAL A 74 14.57 8.21 2.14
N GLY A 75 13.56 7.53 1.63
CA GLY A 75 13.64 6.74 0.39
C GLY A 75 12.28 6.19 0.00
N LYS A 76 12.07 5.99 -1.30
CA LYS A 76 10.89 5.36 -1.87
C LYS A 76 11.28 4.53 -3.10
N VAL A 77 10.68 3.36 -3.23
CA VAL A 77 10.92 2.43 -4.34
C VAL A 77 9.61 1.81 -4.82
N ILE A 78 9.55 1.45 -6.10
CA ILE A 78 8.46 0.66 -6.70
C ILE A 78 8.94 -0.80 -6.74
N GLY A 79 8.14 -1.73 -6.24
CA GLY A 79 8.46 -3.14 -6.20
C GLY A 79 7.77 -3.93 -7.32
N TYR A 80 8.54 -4.79 -7.99
CA TYR A 80 8.11 -5.64 -9.10
C TYR A 80 8.19 -7.11 -8.74
N ASN A 81 7.28 -7.91 -9.28
CA ASN A 81 7.38 -9.37 -9.27
C ASN A 81 8.24 -9.89 -10.45
N ALA A 82 8.46 -11.20 -10.52
CA ALA A 82 9.21 -11.84 -11.59
C ALA A 82 8.55 -11.74 -13.00
N ALA A 83 7.33 -11.21 -13.10
CA ALA A 83 6.62 -10.94 -14.33
C ALA A 83 6.66 -9.45 -14.74
N ASP A 84 7.50 -8.65 -14.07
CA ASP A 84 7.62 -7.19 -14.26
C ASP A 84 6.35 -6.39 -13.92
N GLU A 85 5.47 -6.95 -13.08
CA GLU A 85 4.24 -6.26 -12.62
C GLU A 85 4.49 -5.55 -11.29
N ILE A 86 3.93 -4.35 -11.13
CA ILE A 86 3.98 -3.60 -9.87
C ILE A 86 3.14 -4.32 -8.82
N ILE A 87 3.77 -4.75 -7.73
CA ILE A 87 3.11 -5.41 -6.60
C ILE A 87 2.98 -4.52 -5.36
N GLY A 88 3.62 -3.35 -5.37
CA GLY A 88 3.49 -2.34 -4.32
C GLY A 88 4.61 -1.31 -4.32
N TYR A 89 4.49 -0.37 -3.39
CA TYR A 89 5.42 0.73 -3.20
C TYR A 89 6.02 0.62 -1.81
N ILE A 90 7.33 0.77 -1.68
CA ILE A 90 8.03 0.66 -0.40
C ILE A 90 8.62 2.00 -0.03
N TYR A 91 8.37 2.44 1.19
CA TYR A 91 8.85 3.71 1.74
C TYR A 91 9.75 3.45 2.94
N THR A 92 10.82 4.23 3.03
CA THR A 92 11.72 4.23 4.18
C THR A 92 11.53 5.53 4.97
N GLY A 93 11.10 5.39 6.22
CA GLY A 93 10.89 6.52 7.14
C GLY A 93 11.98 6.58 8.21
N TYR A 94 12.39 7.79 8.59
CA TYR A 94 13.36 8.03 9.67
C TYR A 94 12.84 9.12 10.61
N THR A 95 12.90 8.86 11.91
CA THR A 95 12.56 9.87 12.92
C THR A 95 13.40 9.69 14.18
N THR A 96 13.50 10.77 14.96
CA THR A 96 14.13 10.80 16.28
C THR A 96 13.17 11.39 17.29
N ASN A 97 13.05 10.74 18.44
CA ASN A 97 12.28 11.27 19.58
C ASN A 97 13.13 11.23 20.86
N LYS A 98 12.54 11.61 22.00
CA LYS A 98 13.24 11.67 23.30
C LYS A 98 13.80 10.33 23.79
N TYR A 99 13.37 9.20 23.21
CA TYR A 99 13.84 7.87 23.59
C TYR A 99 14.96 7.37 22.68
N GLY A 100 15.20 8.03 21.54
CA GLY A 100 16.19 7.68 20.53
C GLY A 100 15.60 7.73 19.12
N TYR A 101 16.28 7.10 18.15
CA TYR A 101 15.88 7.14 16.75
C TYR A 101 15.34 5.81 16.25
N MET A 102 14.59 5.86 15.16
CA MET A 102 14.08 4.70 14.45
C MET A 102 14.07 4.93 12.96
N ARG A 103 14.29 3.84 12.23
CA ARG A 103 14.14 3.75 10.78
C ARG A 103 13.19 2.61 10.47
N ILE A 104 12.07 2.93 9.84
CA ILE A 104 11.07 1.94 9.43
C ILE A 104 11.09 1.77 7.93
N VAL A 105 10.61 0.62 7.49
CA VAL A 105 10.26 0.33 6.12
C VAL A 105 8.79 -0.09 6.10
N VAL A 106 8.03 0.44 5.14
CA VAL A 106 6.59 0.16 4.99
C VAL A 106 6.29 -0.06 3.52
N SER A 107 5.61 -1.15 3.19
CA SER A 107 5.07 -1.41 1.86
C SER A 107 3.59 -1.07 1.82
N VAL A 108 3.14 -0.49 0.72
CA VAL A 108 1.77 -0.02 0.50
C VAL A 108 1.35 -0.42 -0.91
N ASN A 109 0.15 -0.95 -1.10
CA ASN A 109 -0.39 -1.20 -2.44
C ASN A 109 -0.84 0.12 -3.09
N ALA A 110 -1.23 0.08 -4.37
CA ALA A 110 -1.68 1.28 -5.09
C ALA A 110 -2.92 1.94 -4.46
N SER A 111 -3.79 1.15 -3.80
CA SER A 111 -4.99 1.62 -3.10
C SER A 111 -4.72 2.19 -1.70
N GLY A 112 -3.45 2.33 -1.29
CA GLY A 112 -3.11 2.89 0.02
C GLY A 112 -3.25 1.94 1.21
N ILE A 113 -3.35 0.62 1.00
CA ILE A 113 -3.35 -0.38 2.08
C ILE A 113 -1.93 -0.80 2.42
N ILE A 114 -1.59 -0.82 3.72
CA ILE A 114 -0.29 -1.27 4.20
C ILE A 114 -0.18 -2.79 4.05
N LEU A 115 0.74 -3.26 3.21
CA LEU A 115 1.00 -4.69 2.97
C LEU A 115 1.94 -5.30 4.01
N GLY A 116 2.87 -4.49 4.52
CA GLY A 116 3.86 -4.91 5.51
C GLY A 116 4.61 -3.72 6.11
N ALA A 117 5.07 -3.88 7.34
CA ALA A 117 5.84 -2.86 8.04
C ALA A 117 6.85 -3.50 8.99
N ASP A 118 8.09 -3.00 8.99
CA ASP A 118 9.15 -3.47 9.89
C ASP A 118 10.14 -2.33 10.19
N PHE A 119 10.95 -2.51 11.23
CA PHE A 119 12.08 -1.63 11.52
C PHE A 119 13.32 -2.12 10.79
N ILE A 120 13.95 -1.23 10.02
CA ILE A 120 15.35 -1.39 9.62
C ILE A 120 16.23 -1.25 10.86
N GLU A 121 15.96 -0.23 11.68
CA GLU A 121 16.70 0.04 12.89
C GLU A 121 15.80 0.67 13.95
N ILE A 122 15.95 0.23 15.20
CA ILE A 122 15.31 0.86 16.35
C ILE A 122 16.35 0.99 17.46
N ASN A 123 16.69 2.24 17.79
CA ASN A 123 17.63 2.56 18.83
C ASN A 123 16.92 3.42 19.86
N GLN A 124 16.09 2.77 20.67
CA GLN A 124 15.33 3.43 21.72
C GLN A 124 15.62 2.83 23.10
N THR A 125 15.54 3.68 24.11
CA THR A 125 15.87 3.33 25.51
C THR A 125 14.73 2.65 26.27
N TYR A 126 13.50 2.61 25.72
CA TYR A 126 12.32 2.14 26.43
C TYR A 126 11.30 1.49 25.49
N GLN A 127 10.68 0.39 25.95
CA GLN A 127 9.56 -0.32 25.29
C GLN A 127 9.79 -0.60 23.78
N VAL A 128 10.99 -1.08 23.45
CA VAL A 128 11.37 -1.42 22.06
C VAL A 128 10.44 -2.50 21.48
N ASP A 129 10.19 -3.57 22.23
CA ASP A 129 9.32 -4.66 21.77
C ASP A 129 7.86 -4.21 21.61
N GLY A 130 7.33 -3.44 22.58
CA GLY A 130 6.00 -2.87 22.46
C GLY A 130 5.87 -1.92 21.26
N THR A 131 6.93 -1.16 20.95
CA THR A 131 6.99 -0.29 19.76
C THR A 131 6.97 -1.11 18.46
N ARG A 132 7.67 -2.25 18.43
CA ARG A 132 7.62 -3.19 17.30
C ARG A 132 6.23 -3.78 17.10
N THR A 133 5.62 -4.27 18.19
CA THR A 133 4.24 -4.79 18.15
C THR A 133 3.28 -3.72 17.64
N ASN A 134 3.37 -2.48 18.15
CA ASN A 134 2.49 -1.39 17.72
C ASN A 134 2.60 -1.08 16.23
N LEU A 135 3.79 -1.11 15.63
CA LEU A 135 3.94 -0.93 14.19
C LEU A 135 3.25 -2.06 13.40
N SER A 136 3.44 -3.31 13.83
CA SER A 136 2.88 -4.48 13.14
C SER A 136 1.35 -4.49 13.10
N LEU A 137 0.70 -3.85 14.08
CA LEU A 137 -0.77 -3.74 14.13
C LEU A 137 -1.34 -2.85 13.01
N TYR A 138 -0.53 -2.04 12.33
CA TYR A 138 -1.01 -1.24 11.19
C TYR A 138 -0.99 -1.99 9.86
N VAL A 139 -0.40 -3.18 9.80
CA VAL A 139 -0.44 -4.01 8.59
C VAL A 139 -1.88 -4.41 8.29
N GLY A 140 -2.32 -4.23 7.05
CA GLY A 140 -3.69 -4.42 6.59
C GLY A 140 -4.61 -3.22 6.77
N SER A 141 -4.14 -2.11 7.38
CA SER A 141 -4.93 -0.89 7.52
C SER A 141 -4.68 0.11 6.37
N PRO A 142 -5.65 0.99 6.05
CA PRO A 142 -5.44 2.09 5.12
C PRO A 142 -4.43 3.10 5.68
N ILE A 143 -3.42 3.48 4.88
CA ILE A 143 -2.37 4.40 5.30
C ILE A 143 -2.88 5.84 5.49
N ALA A 144 -3.95 6.21 4.80
CA ALA A 144 -4.62 7.50 4.95
C ALA A 144 -5.53 7.58 6.19
N ASN A 145 -5.93 6.44 6.76
CA ASN A 145 -6.79 6.36 7.93
C ASN A 145 -6.30 5.25 8.86
N LEU A 146 -5.29 5.60 9.67
CA LEU A 146 -4.54 4.67 10.50
C LEU A 146 -5.43 4.08 11.62
N ALA A 147 -5.88 2.85 11.42
CA ALA A 147 -6.62 2.06 12.42
C ALA A 147 -5.85 0.76 12.74
N PRO A 148 -5.34 0.57 13.97
CA PRO A 148 -4.60 -0.64 14.32
C PRO A 148 -5.52 -1.87 14.41
N GLN A 149 -5.03 -3.03 13.96
CA GLN A 149 -5.68 -4.34 13.98
C GLN A 149 -5.61 -5.03 15.36
N GLY A 150 -5.89 -4.28 16.44
CA GLY A 150 -5.89 -4.80 17.80
C GLY A 150 -5.46 -3.78 18.85
N ASP A 151 -5.29 -4.29 20.07
CA ASP A 151 -4.97 -3.45 21.23
C ASP A 151 -3.51 -2.99 21.21
N ILE A 152 -3.34 -1.68 21.26
CA ILE A 152 -2.03 -1.04 21.37
C ILE A 152 -1.35 -1.42 22.70
N VAL A 153 -0.06 -1.76 22.61
CA VAL A 153 0.79 -1.98 23.78
C VAL A 153 1.00 -0.65 24.51
N THR A 154 0.49 -0.60 25.75
CA THR A 154 0.61 0.57 26.61
C THR A 154 2.05 0.78 27.12
N GLY A 155 2.37 2.04 27.46
CA GLY A 155 3.72 2.41 27.92
C GLY A 155 4.69 2.83 26.80
N ALA A 156 4.35 2.61 25.52
CA ALA A 156 5.14 3.03 24.36
C ALA A 156 4.58 4.29 23.65
N THR A 157 3.72 5.08 24.30
CA THR A 157 2.92 6.14 23.63
C THR A 157 3.76 7.16 22.85
N GLY A 158 4.92 7.59 23.37
CA GLY A 158 5.75 8.55 22.64
C GLY A 158 6.35 7.98 21.35
N SER A 159 6.71 6.69 21.37
CA SER A 159 7.19 5.98 20.17
C SER A 159 6.05 5.66 19.22
N LEU A 160 4.87 5.32 19.73
CA LEU A 160 3.65 5.14 18.94
C LEU A 160 3.30 6.42 18.15
N ASN A 161 3.30 7.58 18.80
CA ASN A 161 3.03 8.85 18.12
C ASN A 161 4.04 9.12 17.00
N SER A 162 5.31 8.71 17.20
CA SER A 162 6.35 8.85 16.18
C SER A 162 6.12 7.90 14.99
N ILE A 163 5.65 6.67 15.25
CA ILE A 163 5.23 5.73 14.20
C ILE A 163 4.04 6.29 13.41
N GLN A 164 3.00 6.75 14.11
CA GLN A 164 1.80 7.29 13.46
C GLN A 164 2.13 8.51 12.57
N GLN A 165 3.02 9.39 13.05
CA GLN A 165 3.51 10.49 12.22
C GLN A 165 4.26 10.00 10.99
N LEU A 166 5.17 9.03 11.15
CA LEU A 166 5.89 8.45 10.01
C LEU A 166 4.94 7.81 8.99
N LEU A 167 3.92 7.07 9.45
CA LEU A 167 2.93 6.47 8.57
C LEU A 167 2.09 7.54 7.85
N SER A 168 1.71 8.62 8.53
CA SER A 168 1.03 9.77 7.92
C SER A 168 1.89 10.48 6.88
N ASP A 169 3.19 10.64 7.15
CA ASP A 169 4.14 11.26 6.21
C ASP A 169 4.35 10.35 4.98
N ILE A 170 4.40 9.03 5.20
CA ILE A 170 4.43 8.06 4.11
C ILE A 170 3.13 8.11 3.29
N ALA A 171 1.97 8.33 3.89
CA ALA A 171 0.71 8.49 3.16
C ALA A 171 0.78 9.66 2.15
N VAL A 172 1.40 10.78 2.54
CA VAL A 172 1.62 11.93 1.66
C VAL A 172 2.59 11.58 0.53
N SER A 173 3.73 10.95 0.84
CA SER A 173 4.68 10.51 -0.19
C SER A 173 4.06 9.49 -1.15
N HIS A 174 3.17 8.65 -0.63
CA HIS A 174 2.45 7.65 -1.39
C HIS A 174 1.48 8.28 -2.39
N SER A 175 0.69 9.28 -1.99
CA SER A 175 -0.21 9.96 -2.94
C SER A 175 0.51 10.72 -4.05
N LEU A 176 1.80 11.03 -3.88
CA LEU A 176 2.64 11.64 -4.91
C LEU A 176 3.29 10.62 -5.85
N THR A 177 3.36 9.36 -5.45
CA THR A 177 4.18 8.33 -6.12
C THR A 177 3.33 7.21 -6.70
N ALA A 178 2.28 6.81 -6.00
CA ALA A 178 1.40 5.75 -6.43
C ALA A 178 0.69 6.18 -7.72
N THR A 179 0.87 5.41 -8.78
CA THR A 179 -0.09 5.42 -9.86
C THR A 179 -1.29 4.64 -9.37
N GLU A 180 -2.48 5.25 -9.44
CA GLU A 180 -3.75 4.54 -9.29
C GLU A 180 -3.65 3.21 -10.05
N PRO A 181 -4.11 2.09 -9.45
CA PRO A 181 -4.09 0.82 -10.15
C PRO A 181 -4.83 1.00 -11.48
N PRO A 182 -4.32 0.47 -12.60
CA PRO A 182 -5.03 0.55 -13.85
C PRO A 182 -6.41 -0.07 -13.63
N LEU A 183 -7.45 0.71 -13.90
CA LEU A 183 -8.82 0.24 -13.72
C LEU A 183 -8.98 -1.08 -14.49
N PRO A 184 -9.69 -2.07 -13.94
CA PRO A 184 -9.80 -3.40 -14.53
C PRO A 184 -10.61 -3.41 -15.84
N TYR A 185 -10.88 -2.25 -16.43
CA TYR A 185 -11.72 -2.08 -17.60
C TYR A 185 -10.93 -2.18 -18.91
N ALA A 186 -9.60 -2.12 -18.87
CA ALA A 186 -8.76 -2.21 -20.06
C ALA A 186 -8.96 -3.52 -20.85
N GLU A 187 -9.29 -4.61 -20.15
CA GLU A 187 -9.65 -5.90 -20.77
C GLU A 187 -10.92 -5.79 -21.63
N TYR A 188 -11.84 -4.88 -21.28
CA TYR A 188 -13.17 -4.76 -21.87
C TYR A 188 -13.30 -3.59 -22.85
N TYR A 189 -12.64 -2.47 -22.57
CA TYR A 189 -12.67 -1.24 -23.39
C TYR A 189 -11.34 -0.91 -24.07
N GLY A 190 -10.34 -1.79 -23.99
CA GLY A 190 -9.00 -1.57 -24.56
C GLY A 190 -8.11 -0.69 -23.69
N ASN A 191 -6.80 -0.72 -23.92
CA ASN A 191 -5.80 -0.03 -23.07
C ASN A 191 -5.85 1.51 -23.15
N ASP A 192 -6.57 2.08 -24.10
CA ASP A 192 -6.68 3.50 -24.39
C ASP A 192 -8.07 4.08 -24.10
N PHE A 193 -8.89 3.38 -23.30
CA PHE A 193 -10.19 3.90 -22.88
C PHE A 193 -10.03 5.22 -22.11
N VAL A 194 -11.02 6.11 -22.27
CA VAL A 194 -11.11 7.36 -21.52
C VAL A 194 -12.42 7.36 -20.74
N LEU A 195 -12.32 7.46 -19.42
CA LEU A 195 -13.46 7.64 -18.53
C LEU A 195 -13.72 9.11 -18.27
N VAL A 196 -14.98 9.49 -18.33
CA VAL A 196 -15.48 10.81 -17.93
C VAL A 196 -16.55 10.61 -16.88
N GLU A 197 -16.32 11.11 -15.67
CA GLU A 197 -17.31 11.05 -14.59
C GLU A 197 -18.50 11.96 -14.88
N ASP A 198 -19.71 11.44 -14.70
CA ASP A 198 -20.95 12.21 -14.70
C ASP A 198 -21.22 12.72 -13.28
N THR A 199 -20.64 13.88 -12.94
CA THR A 199 -20.80 14.50 -11.62
C THR A 199 -22.21 15.03 -11.33
N THR A 200 -23.15 14.88 -12.27
CA THR A 200 -24.55 15.29 -12.10
C THR A 200 -25.45 14.11 -11.72
N PHE A 201 -24.97 12.88 -11.91
CA PHE A 201 -25.65 11.68 -11.46
C PHE A 201 -25.67 11.62 -9.92
N SER A 202 -26.80 11.22 -9.35
CA SER A 202 -26.97 11.07 -7.90
C SER A 202 -27.85 9.87 -7.62
N GLY A 203 -27.24 8.76 -7.23
CA GLY A 203 -27.91 7.57 -6.73
C GLY A 203 -27.87 7.47 -5.21
N THR A 204 -28.60 6.50 -4.65
CA THR A 204 -28.47 6.14 -3.23
C THR A 204 -27.39 5.07 -3.07
N LEU A 205 -27.44 4.02 -3.89
CA LEU A 205 -26.45 2.96 -3.91
C LEU A 205 -25.61 2.97 -5.19
N VAL A 206 -26.09 3.57 -6.27
CA VAL A 206 -25.25 3.87 -7.44
C VAL A 206 -24.46 5.14 -7.12
N THR A 207 -23.21 4.96 -6.73
CA THR A 207 -22.37 6.03 -6.18
C THR A 207 -21.72 6.87 -7.26
N ASN A 208 -21.35 6.27 -8.39
CA ASN A 208 -20.75 6.96 -9.52
C ASN A 208 -21.25 6.40 -10.84
N LYS A 209 -21.24 7.28 -11.83
CA LYS A 209 -21.48 6.96 -13.23
C LYS A 209 -20.34 7.55 -14.05
N TYR A 210 -19.77 6.75 -14.93
CA TYR A 210 -18.75 7.18 -15.86
C TYR A 210 -19.16 6.85 -17.28
N THR A 211 -18.95 7.77 -18.21
CA THR A 211 -19.00 7.48 -19.63
C THR A 211 -17.63 7.01 -20.09
N VAL A 212 -17.59 5.91 -20.83
CA VAL A 212 -16.40 5.46 -21.57
C VAL A 212 -16.53 5.97 -23.00
N GLU A 213 -15.68 6.91 -23.40
CA GLU A 213 -15.85 7.65 -24.66
C GLU A 213 -16.01 6.71 -25.87
N GLY A 214 -17.21 6.72 -26.47
CA GLY A 214 -17.53 5.94 -27.67
C GLY A 214 -17.68 4.43 -27.45
N GLN A 215 -17.62 3.93 -26.20
CA GLN A 215 -17.62 2.49 -25.92
C GLN A 215 -18.73 2.04 -24.97
N GLY A 216 -19.15 2.89 -24.02
CA GLY A 216 -20.23 2.54 -23.11
C GLY A 216 -20.26 3.34 -21.81
N THR A 217 -20.72 2.70 -20.74
CA THR A 217 -20.91 3.33 -19.42
C THR A 217 -20.47 2.39 -18.31
N VAL A 218 -19.83 2.94 -17.27
CA VAL A 218 -19.52 2.22 -16.04
C VAL A 218 -20.34 2.80 -14.89
N TYR A 219 -20.99 1.94 -14.12
CA TYR A 219 -21.61 2.30 -12.84
C TYR A 219 -20.85 1.68 -11.68
N LEU A 220 -20.62 2.46 -10.63
CA LEU A 220 -20.17 1.94 -9.34
C LEU A 220 -21.38 1.84 -8.43
N VAL A 221 -21.62 0.65 -7.89
CA VAL A 221 -22.76 0.38 -7.02
C VAL A 221 -22.24 -0.14 -5.69
N THR A 222 -22.35 0.68 -4.65
CA THR A 222 -21.75 0.40 -3.34
C THR A 222 -22.82 0.20 -2.28
N GLY A 223 -22.64 -0.82 -1.45
CA GLY A 223 -23.44 -1.01 -0.25
C GLY A 223 -22.72 -1.81 0.81
N SER A 224 -23.26 -1.82 2.01
CA SER A 224 -22.68 -2.53 3.16
C SER A 224 -23.67 -3.52 3.75
N GLY A 225 -23.15 -4.62 4.29
CA GLY A 225 -23.96 -5.64 4.95
C GLY A 225 -23.13 -6.57 5.82
N GLU A 226 -23.82 -7.36 6.65
CA GLU A 226 -23.19 -8.39 7.46
C GLU A 226 -22.72 -9.56 6.56
N TYR A 227 -21.46 -9.98 6.66
CA TYR A 227 -20.94 -11.10 5.85
C TYR A 227 -20.79 -12.40 6.65
N PHE A 228 -20.34 -12.34 7.90
CA PHE A 228 -20.16 -13.51 8.76
C PHE A 228 -20.09 -13.13 10.23
N ASP A 229 -20.88 -13.80 11.07
CA ASP A 229 -20.81 -13.71 12.54
C ASP A 229 -20.89 -12.28 13.09
N GLY A 230 -21.84 -11.48 12.58
CA GLY A 230 -22.02 -10.09 12.98
C GLY A 230 -20.99 -9.10 12.43
N ASN A 231 -20.00 -9.55 11.65
CA ASN A 231 -19.05 -8.65 11.00
C ASN A 231 -19.68 -8.05 9.74
N GLU A 232 -19.53 -6.74 9.58
CA GLU A 232 -20.01 -5.97 8.43
C GLU A 232 -18.85 -5.58 7.51
N GLY A 233 -19.16 -5.48 6.21
CA GLY A 233 -18.24 -4.96 5.21
C GLY A 233 -19.00 -4.27 4.09
N SER A 234 -18.30 -3.43 3.33
CA SER A 234 -18.83 -2.83 2.10
C SER A 234 -18.39 -3.63 0.88
N ILE A 235 -19.21 -3.62 -0.17
CA ILE A 235 -18.88 -4.13 -1.50
C ILE A 235 -19.20 -3.04 -2.50
N THR A 236 -18.28 -2.78 -3.43
CA THR A 236 -18.57 -2.02 -4.66
C THR A 236 -18.59 -2.96 -5.86
N LEU A 237 -19.72 -2.99 -6.55
CA LEU A 237 -19.90 -3.65 -7.83
C LEU A 237 -19.60 -2.67 -8.96
N HIS A 238 -18.67 -3.02 -9.82
CA HIS A 238 -18.33 -2.25 -11.02
C HIS A 238 -19.10 -2.85 -12.19
N VAL A 239 -20.06 -2.11 -12.74
CA VAL A 239 -20.97 -2.57 -13.80
C VAL A 239 -20.55 -1.94 -15.11
N LEU A 240 -20.01 -2.73 -16.03
CA LEU A 240 -19.55 -2.29 -17.33
C LEU A 240 -20.65 -2.57 -18.36
N LEU A 241 -21.16 -1.52 -18.99
CA LEU A 241 -22.12 -1.61 -20.09
C LEU A 241 -21.47 -1.19 -21.41
N ASP A 242 -21.93 -1.76 -22.51
CA ASP A 242 -21.59 -1.27 -23.85
C ASP A 242 -22.47 -0.06 -24.27
N ASN A 243 -22.34 0.36 -25.54
CA ASN A 243 -23.12 1.45 -26.11
C ASN A 243 -24.61 1.12 -26.30
N ASP A 244 -24.97 -0.16 -26.37
CA ASP A 244 -26.34 -0.64 -26.52
C ASP A 244 -27.02 -0.85 -25.15
N GLY A 245 -26.27 -0.71 -24.05
CA GLY A 245 -26.74 -0.87 -22.68
C GLY A 245 -26.76 -2.33 -22.21
N GLU A 246 -26.04 -3.21 -22.91
CA GLU A 246 -25.83 -4.59 -22.48
C GLU A 246 -24.66 -4.68 -21.50
N ILE A 247 -24.78 -5.52 -20.50
CA ILE A 247 -23.75 -5.77 -19.49
C ILE A 247 -22.61 -6.55 -20.14
N ILE A 248 -21.46 -5.92 -20.30
CA ILE A 248 -20.22 -6.58 -20.71
C ILE A 248 -19.68 -7.41 -19.54
N LYS A 249 -19.61 -6.79 -18.36
CA LYS A 249 -19.05 -7.43 -17.16
C LYS A 249 -19.54 -6.80 -15.87
N LEU A 250 -19.62 -7.64 -14.84
CA LEU A 250 -19.79 -7.24 -13.44
C LEU A 250 -18.52 -7.62 -12.68
N LEU A 251 -17.77 -6.61 -12.23
CA LEU A 251 -16.50 -6.81 -11.54
C LEU A 251 -16.67 -6.54 -10.04
N LEU A 252 -15.94 -7.32 -9.25
CA LEU A 252 -15.77 -7.15 -7.80
C LEU A 252 -14.27 -6.94 -7.52
N PRO A 253 -13.74 -5.73 -7.73
CA PRO A 253 -12.32 -5.47 -7.52
C PRO A 253 -11.92 -5.77 -6.08
N GLU A 254 -10.69 -6.24 -5.90
CA GLU A 254 -10.25 -6.74 -4.60
C GLU A 254 -10.19 -5.60 -3.58
N GLU A 255 -9.75 -4.43 -4.01
CA GLU A 255 -9.67 -3.19 -3.23
C GLU A 255 -11.03 -2.74 -2.67
N ASP A 256 -12.13 -3.06 -3.37
CA ASP A 256 -13.47 -2.61 -3.03
C ASP A 256 -14.37 -3.71 -2.43
N TYR A 257 -13.80 -4.88 -2.12
CA TYR A 257 -14.53 -6.02 -1.57
C TYR A 257 -14.18 -6.25 -0.10
N GLY A 258 -15.01 -5.73 0.80
CA GLY A 258 -14.86 -5.80 2.25
C GLY A 258 -15.39 -7.07 2.93
N HIS A 259 -15.83 -8.08 2.16
CA HIS A 259 -16.28 -9.37 2.69
C HIS A 259 -15.16 -10.43 2.65
N THR A 260 -15.36 -11.60 3.26
CA THR A 260 -14.42 -12.73 3.18
C THR A 260 -14.23 -13.22 1.75
N LYS A 261 -12.98 -13.19 1.25
CA LYS A 261 -12.60 -13.49 -0.15
C LYS A 261 -12.20 -14.94 -0.42
N ARG A 262 -12.08 -15.78 0.61
CA ARG A 262 -11.50 -17.11 0.47
C ARG A 262 -12.36 -18.02 -0.39
N ALA A 263 -11.74 -18.85 -1.24
CA ALA A 263 -12.45 -19.94 -1.91
C ALA A 263 -13.17 -20.83 -0.86
N PRO A 264 -14.40 -21.29 -1.13
CA PRO A 264 -15.11 -21.19 -2.43
C PRO A 264 -15.97 -19.93 -2.63
N TRP A 265 -16.10 -19.07 -1.62
CA TRP A 265 -17.09 -17.99 -1.58
C TRP A 265 -16.91 -16.93 -2.67
N GLY A 266 -15.69 -16.45 -2.90
CA GLY A 266 -15.40 -15.47 -3.96
C GLY A 266 -15.67 -16.02 -5.36
N THR A 267 -15.26 -17.26 -5.64
CA THR A 267 -15.46 -17.92 -6.93
C THR A 267 -16.94 -18.10 -7.27
N ASN A 268 -17.76 -18.45 -6.28
CA ASN A 268 -19.19 -18.66 -6.49
C ASN A 268 -19.93 -17.35 -6.77
N ASN A 269 -19.56 -16.25 -6.11
CA ASN A 269 -20.15 -14.93 -6.39
C ASN A 269 -19.77 -14.44 -7.79
N LEU A 270 -18.52 -14.63 -8.22
CA LEU A 270 -18.11 -14.32 -9.60
C LEU A 270 -18.84 -15.18 -10.64
N THR A 271 -19.07 -16.46 -10.32
CA THR A 271 -19.85 -17.36 -11.18
C THR A 271 -21.30 -16.88 -11.27
N TYR A 272 -21.91 -16.47 -10.17
CA TYR A 272 -23.26 -15.90 -10.16
C TYR A 272 -23.36 -14.63 -11.01
N LEU A 273 -22.38 -13.72 -10.89
CA LEU A 273 -22.34 -12.49 -11.68
C LEU A 273 -22.23 -12.75 -13.19
N SER A 274 -21.64 -13.87 -13.62
CA SER A 274 -21.54 -14.22 -15.04
C SER A 274 -22.89 -14.50 -15.72
N TYR A 275 -23.95 -14.81 -14.96
CA TYR A 275 -25.29 -15.01 -15.52
C TYR A 275 -25.93 -13.73 -16.07
N PHE A 276 -25.36 -12.56 -15.74
CA PHE A 276 -25.87 -11.26 -16.18
C PHE A 276 -25.14 -10.71 -17.41
N GLU A 277 -24.04 -11.34 -17.83
CA GLU A 277 -23.27 -10.93 -19.01
C GLU A 277 -24.12 -11.08 -20.28
N GLY A 278 -24.16 -10.04 -21.12
CA GLY A 278 -24.99 -9.94 -22.33
C GLY A 278 -26.46 -9.57 -22.07
N LEU A 279 -26.84 -9.24 -20.84
CA LEU A 279 -28.20 -8.77 -20.52
C LEU A 279 -28.27 -7.26 -20.51
N THR A 280 -29.44 -6.72 -20.88
CA THR A 280 -29.77 -5.32 -20.59
C THR A 280 -30.23 -5.17 -19.13
N LEU A 281 -30.16 -3.95 -18.59
CA LEU A 281 -30.65 -3.67 -17.22
C LEU A 281 -32.11 -4.08 -17.00
N SER A 282 -32.94 -4.03 -18.04
CA SER A 282 -34.35 -4.45 -17.97
C SER A 282 -34.56 -5.95 -17.69
N GLN A 283 -33.53 -6.78 -17.91
CA GLN A 283 -33.60 -8.23 -17.72
C GLN A 283 -33.00 -8.69 -16.38
N VAL A 284 -32.28 -7.81 -15.68
CA VAL A 284 -31.54 -8.14 -14.45
C VAL A 284 -32.47 -8.65 -13.36
N GLU A 285 -33.61 -7.98 -13.11
CA GLU A 285 -34.54 -8.40 -12.05
C GLU A 285 -35.06 -9.82 -12.27
N GLN A 286 -35.43 -10.17 -13.51
CA GLN A 286 -35.90 -11.50 -13.85
C GLN A 286 -34.83 -12.57 -13.59
N VAL A 287 -33.56 -12.28 -13.93
CA VAL A 287 -32.47 -13.23 -13.71
C VAL A 287 -32.12 -13.38 -12.23
N VAL A 288 -32.26 -12.32 -11.42
CA VAL A 288 -32.16 -12.45 -9.96
C VAL A 288 -33.25 -13.40 -9.46
N ASP A 289 -34.51 -13.17 -9.85
CA ASP A 289 -35.65 -13.98 -9.41
C ASP A 289 -35.54 -15.45 -9.84
N ASP A 290 -35.11 -15.72 -11.08
CA ASP A 290 -34.94 -17.08 -11.62
C ASP A 290 -33.81 -17.86 -10.94
N ASN A 291 -32.88 -17.17 -10.28
CA ASN A 291 -31.70 -17.76 -9.65
C ASN A 291 -31.64 -17.53 -8.13
N ASP A 292 -32.77 -17.24 -7.49
CA ASP A 292 -32.87 -17.05 -6.04
C ASP A 292 -32.35 -18.28 -5.28
N ASP A 293 -32.67 -19.48 -5.77
CA ASP A 293 -32.30 -20.78 -5.18
C ASP A 293 -30.81 -21.17 -5.35
N LEU A 294 -30.00 -20.40 -6.10
CA LEU A 294 -28.57 -20.72 -6.28
C LEU A 294 -27.80 -20.51 -4.97
N GLN A 295 -27.30 -21.60 -4.37
CA GLN A 295 -26.43 -21.53 -3.21
C GLN A 295 -24.99 -21.17 -3.61
N THR A 296 -24.59 -19.93 -3.37
CA THR A 296 -23.19 -19.49 -3.53
C THR A 296 -22.30 -19.91 -2.35
N GLY A 297 -22.88 -20.48 -1.29
CA GLY A 297 -22.19 -20.77 -0.03
C GLY A 297 -21.86 -19.52 0.81
N ALA A 298 -22.09 -18.31 0.28
CA ALA A 298 -21.94 -17.02 0.94
C ALA A 298 -23.27 -16.25 0.89
N THR A 299 -24.27 -16.78 1.59
CA THR A 299 -25.67 -16.31 1.52
C THR A 299 -25.77 -14.79 1.68
N ASN A 300 -25.14 -14.21 2.71
CA ASN A 300 -25.27 -12.78 2.96
C ASN A 300 -24.60 -11.93 1.88
N THR A 301 -23.46 -12.37 1.33
CA THR A 301 -22.79 -11.63 0.25
C THR A 301 -23.63 -11.66 -1.03
N LYS A 302 -24.22 -12.83 -1.37
CA LYS A 302 -25.12 -12.94 -2.52
C LYS A 302 -26.31 -12.00 -2.35
N THR A 303 -26.94 -12.00 -1.18
CA THR A 303 -28.06 -11.10 -0.86
C THR A 303 -27.68 -9.63 -1.03
N LEU A 304 -26.48 -9.22 -0.57
CA LEU A 304 -26.01 -7.86 -0.79
C LEU A 304 -25.81 -7.56 -2.29
N ILE A 305 -25.20 -8.48 -3.05
CA ILE A 305 -25.04 -8.32 -4.51
C ILE A 305 -26.40 -8.15 -5.20
N GLU A 306 -27.41 -8.94 -4.84
CA GLU A 306 -28.76 -8.83 -5.40
C GLU A 306 -29.42 -7.49 -5.06
N ILE A 307 -29.22 -6.98 -3.84
CA ILE A 307 -29.66 -5.63 -3.45
C ILE A 307 -29.00 -4.57 -4.34
N LEU A 308 -27.68 -4.68 -4.57
CA LEU A 308 -26.95 -3.74 -5.44
C LEU A 308 -27.44 -3.82 -6.89
N LEU A 309 -27.67 -5.02 -7.42
CA LEU A 309 -28.20 -5.20 -8.78
C LEU A 309 -29.59 -4.59 -8.95
N ARG A 310 -30.49 -4.76 -7.97
CA ARG A 310 -31.82 -4.14 -8.01
C ARG A 310 -31.75 -2.62 -7.85
N ALA A 311 -30.83 -2.13 -7.03
CA ALA A 311 -30.58 -0.69 -6.89
C ALA A 311 -30.10 -0.09 -8.21
N LEU A 312 -29.15 -0.74 -8.89
CA LEU A 312 -28.71 -0.36 -10.24
C LEU A 312 -29.90 -0.21 -11.19
N VAL A 313 -30.77 -1.21 -11.28
CA VAL A 313 -31.94 -1.15 -12.17
C VAL A 313 -32.83 0.03 -11.79
N SER A 314 -33.22 0.13 -10.52
CA SER A 314 -34.15 1.16 -10.06
C SER A 314 -33.59 2.59 -10.16
N GLU A 315 -32.30 2.81 -9.98
CA GLU A 315 -31.70 4.15 -9.97
C GLU A 315 -31.24 4.60 -11.37
N VAL A 316 -30.94 3.67 -12.28
CA VAL A 316 -30.47 4.00 -13.64
C VAL A 316 -31.62 4.05 -14.65
N THR A 317 -32.70 3.31 -14.42
CA THR A 317 -33.84 3.23 -15.36
C THR A 317 -35.06 4.07 -14.97
N ALA A 318 -35.01 4.78 -13.82
CA ALA A 318 -36.08 5.64 -13.33
C ALA A 318 -36.26 6.96 -14.10
#